data_AF-A0A915UTX5-F1
#
_entry.id   AF-A0A915UTX5-F1
#
_cell.length_a   1.000
_cell.length_b   1.000
_cell.length_c   1.000
_cell.angle_alpha   90.00
_cell.angle_beta   90.00
_cell.angle_gamma   90.00
#
_symmetry.space_group_name_H-M   'P 1'
#
loop_
_entity.id
_entity.type
_entity.pdbx_description
1 polymer ?
#
loop_
_entity_poly.entity_id
_entity_poly.type
_entity_poly.pdbx_seq_one_letter_code
_entity_poly.pdbx_strand_id
1 'polypeptide(L)'
;MQDDRNELLSRLAREAAQGNSDALERLLEESRTRLMRYFRSRVRTAEDAEDLIQETLLRVANALPRTQLSAPYEHWLYRIASNCLISFYSRAYRTAETPFAALDQPDAVDELQQESFEASLLERIADEQTQAQLYAIVQQVCSDAERRVLWLHAQQERLEDIAQMLGMNAATVRTHVMRGRAKVLAYLIQHKREWLGGDDAVQRAIEQLASDGESLSPPERDALHAERPNQTDLRRAALKLAKYLRIE
;
A
#
# COMPACT_ATOMS: atom_id res chain seq x y z
N MET A 1 6.85 -26.91 -7.01
CA MET A 1 7.91 -26.02 -7.56
C MET A 1 8.10 -24.72 -6.78
N GLN A 2 7.04 -23.97 -6.44
CA GLN A 2 7.15 -22.77 -5.57
C GLN A 2 7.29 -23.16 -4.09
N ASP A 3 6.47 -24.13 -3.62
CA ASP A 3 6.51 -24.65 -2.25
C ASP A 3 7.87 -25.28 -1.90
N ASP A 4 8.41 -26.14 -2.77
CA ASP A 4 9.74 -26.76 -2.57
C ASP A 4 10.86 -25.73 -2.39
N ARG A 5 10.73 -24.58 -3.06
CA ARG A 5 11.72 -23.50 -3.04
C ARG A 5 11.59 -22.63 -1.79
N ASN A 6 10.37 -22.46 -1.29
CA ASN A 6 10.11 -21.75 -0.04
C ASN A 6 10.52 -22.60 1.18
N GLU A 7 10.38 -23.93 1.06
CA GLU A 7 10.90 -24.89 2.02
C GLU A 7 12.44 -24.90 2.03
N LEU A 8 13.07 -24.87 0.86
CA LEU A 8 14.52 -24.72 0.72
C LEU A 8 15.05 -23.45 1.40
N LEU A 9 14.44 -22.29 1.14
CA LEU A 9 14.83 -21.02 1.75
C LEU A 9 14.66 -21.06 3.28
N SER A 10 13.57 -21.63 3.77
CA SER A 10 13.31 -21.75 5.21
C SER A 10 14.30 -22.70 5.89
N ARG A 11 14.78 -23.73 5.19
CA ARG A 11 15.86 -24.61 5.67
C ARG A 11 17.20 -23.88 5.71
N LEU A 12 17.61 -23.24 4.61
CA LEU A 12 18.84 -22.45 4.53
C LEU A 12 18.87 -21.35 5.60
N ALA A 13 17.74 -20.67 5.84
CA ALA A 13 17.63 -19.64 6.86
C ALA A 13 17.86 -20.17 8.28
N ARG A 14 17.37 -21.37 8.60
CA ARG A 14 17.61 -22.02 9.91
C ARG A 14 19.07 -22.41 10.09
N GLU A 15 19.68 -23.01 9.06
CA GLU A 15 21.09 -23.41 9.08
C GLU A 15 21.99 -22.16 9.20
N ALA A 16 21.71 -21.11 8.44
CA ALA A 16 22.41 -19.84 8.50
C ALA A 16 22.30 -19.15 9.87
N ALA A 17 21.11 -19.18 10.48
CA ALA A 17 20.91 -18.62 11.82
C ALA A 17 21.72 -19.36 12.91
N GLN A 18 22.07 -20.63 12.69
CA GLN A 18 22.93 -21.43 13.57
C GLN A 18 24.44 -21.21 13.32
N GLY A 19 24.81 -20.31 12.40
CA GLY A 19 26.20 -19.96 12.11
C GLY A 19 26.80 -20.71 10.91
N ASN A 20 26.00 -21.43 10.11
CA ASN A 20 26.50 -22.03 8.86
C ASN A 20 26.69 -20.95 7.79
N SER A 21 27.95 -20.63 7.48
CA SER A 21 28.34 -19.63 6.48
C SER A 21 27.88 -19.97 5.07
N ASP A 22 27.99 -21.23 4.67
CA ASP A 22 27.66 -21.68 3.31
C ASP A 22 26.14 -21.63 3.09
N ALA A 23 25.37 -21.95 4.13
CA ALA A 23 23.92 -21.80 4.11
C ALA A 23 23.51 -20.33 3.99
N LEU A 24 24.22 -19.43 4.68
CA LEU A 24 23.99 -17.98 4.59
C LEU A 24 24.29 -17.45 3.19
N GLU A 25 25.43 -17.81 2.61
CA GLU A 25 25.81 -17.38 1.26
C GLU A 25 24.76 -17.80 0.22
N ARG A 26 24.37 -19.08 0.24
CA ARG A 26 23.34 -19.61 -0.66
C ARG A 26 21.98 -18.94 -0.44
N LEU A 27 21.61 -18.68 0.82
CA LEU A 27 20.37 -17.98 1.14
C LEU A 27 20.35 -16.56 0.56
N LEU A 28 21.46 -15.83 0.66
CA LEU A 28 21.57 -14.46 0.15
C LEU A 28 21.54 -14.42 -1.38
N GLU A 29 22.13 -15.39 -2.07
CA GLU A 29 22.11 -15.49 -3.53
C GLU A 29 20.69 -15.76 -4.07
N GLU A 30 19.99 -16.71 -3.45
CA GLU A 30 18.58 -16.99 -3.80
C GLU A 30 17.68 -15.77 -3.50
N SER A 31 17.96 -15.08 -2.40
CA SER A 31 17.24 -13.85 -2.02
C SER A 31 17.50 -12.72 -3.01
N ARG A 32 18.74 -12.54 -3.48
CA ARG A 32 19.13 -11.55 -4.49
C ARG A 32 18.25 -11.66 -5.73
N THR A 33 18.10 -12.86 -6.27
CA THR A 33 17.29 -13.09 -7.48
C THR A 33 15.83 -12.66 -7.28
N ARG A 34 15.27 -12.91 -6.09
CA ARG A 34 13.89 -12.51 -5.74
C ARG A 34 13.77 -11.01 -5.52
N LEU A 35 14.74 -10.42 -4.83
CA LEU A 35 14.80 -8.99 -4.57
C LEU A 35 15.01 -8.20 -5.87
N MET A 36 15.75 -8.73 -6.84
CA MET A 36 15.92 -8.10 -8.15
C MET A 36 14.58 -7.91 -8.87
N ARG A 37 13.75 -8.96 -8.94
CA ARG A 37 12.39 -8.83 -9.51
C ARG A 37 11.53 -7.87 -8.71
N TYR A 38 11.62 -7.95 -7.38
CA TYR A 38 10.88 -7.10 -6.47
C TYR A 38 11.22 -5.62 -6.69
N PHE A 39 12.50 -5.23 -6.60
CA PHE A 39 12.91 -3.84 -6.69
C PHE A 39 12.86 -3.26 -8.10
N ARG A 40 13.18 -4.03 -9.16
CA ARG A 40 13.13 -3.50 -10.54
C ARG A 40 11.77 -2.97 -10.97
N SER A 41 10.69 -3.53 -10.44
CA SER A 41 9.33 -3.05 -10.69
C SER A 41 8.91 -1.90 -9.77
N ARG A 42 9.81 -1.43 -8.89
CA ARG A 42 9.51 -0.52 -7.79
C ARG A 42 10.45 0.67 -7.69
N VAL A 43 11.47 0.79 -8.54
CA VAL A 43 12.37 1.95 -8.63
C VAL A 43 12.66 2.31 -10.08
N ARG A 44 13.12 3.56 -10.31
CA ARG A 44 13.27 4.11 -11.67
C ARG A 44 14.50 3.61 -12.40
N THR A 45 15.55 3.26 -11.68
CA THR A 45 16.82 2.85 -12.29
C THR A 45 17.25 1.47 -11.81
N ALA A 46 18.04 0.77 -12.62
CA ALA A 46 18.64 -0.49 -12.22
C ALA A 46 19.65 -0.32 -11.08
N GLU A 47 20.32 0.84 -10.99
CA GLU A 47 21.25 1.17 -9.91
C GLU A 47 20.53 1.29 -8.57
N ASP A 48 19.41 2.03 -8.51
CA ASP A 48 18.59 2.13 -7.30
C ASP A 48 18.14 0.74 -6.81
N ALA A 49 17.83 -0.16 -7.75
CA ALA A 49 17.40 -1.51 -7.43
C ALA A 49 18.57 -2.30 -6.84
N GLU A 50 19.75 -2.22 -7.45
CA GLU A 50 20.96 -2.90 -6.99
C GLU A 50 21.37 -2.43 -5.58
N ASP A 51 21.29 -1.12 -5.32
CA ASP A 51 21.59 -0.53 -4.01
C ASP A 51 20.61 -1.02 -2.93
N LEU A 52 19.32 -1.04 -3.24
CA LEU A 52 18.28 -1.55 -2.34
C LEU A 52 18.44 -3.05 -2.07
N ILE A 53 18.83 -3.84 -3.07
CA ILE A 53 19.14 -5.27 -2.90
C ILE A 53 20.29 -5.41 -1.92
N GLN A 54 21.40 -4.70 -2.15
CA GLN A 54 22.58 -4.77 -1.29
C GLN A 54 22.26 -4.36 0.16
N GLU A 55 21.56 -3.24 0.34
CA GLU A 55 21.14 -2.78 1.68
C GLU A 55 20.24 -3.83 2.37
N THR A 56 19.32 -4.43 1.62
CA THR A 56 18.42 -5.47 2.15
C THR A 56 19.18 -6.72 2.56
N LEU A 57 20.08 -7.22 1.70
CA LEU A 57 20.89 -8.42 1.99
C LEU A 57 21.82 -8.21 3.19
N LEU A 58 22.42 -7.02 3.33
CA LEU A 58 23.23 -6.67 4.50
C LEU A 58 22.39 -6.68 5.79
N ARG A 59 21.18 -6.12 5.76
CA ARG A 59 20.27 -6.14 6.91
C ARG A 59 19.82 -7.56 7.26
N VAL A 60 19.53 -8.37 6.25
CA VAL A 60 19.22 -9.80 6.40
C VAL A 60 20.38 -10.53 7.09
N ALA A 61 21.60 -10.42 6.57
CA ALA A 61 22.77 -11.11 7.12
C ALA A 61 23.04 -10.73 8.58
N ASN A 62 22.85 -9.46 8.95
CA ASN A 62 23.03 -8.97 10.32
C ASN A 62 21.91 -9.38 11.28
N ALA A 63 20.66 -9.40 10.80
CA ALA A 63 19.49 -9.65 11.65
C ALA A 63 19.17 -11.13 11.82
N LEU A 64 19.47 -11.96 10.81
CA LEU A 64 19.08 -13.36 10.75
C LEU A 64 19.59 -14.19 11.96
N PRO A 65 20.86 -14.07 12.41
CA PRO A 65 21.35 -14.85 13.56
C PRO A 65 20.64 -14.53 14.89
N ARG A 66 19.98 -13.37 14.97
CA ARG A 66 19.29 -12.88 16.17
C ARG A 66 17.77 -13.02 16.08
N THR A 67 17.26 -13.49 14.95
CA THR A 67 15.83 -13.50 14.66
C THR A 67 15.28 -14.91 14.82
N GLN A 68 14.29 -15.07 15.69
CA GLN A 68 13.43 -16.24 15.68
C GLN A 68 12.37 -16.06 14.59
N LEU A 69 12.50 -16.76 13.46
CA LEU A 69 11.51 -16.71 12.38
C LEU A 69 10.23 -17.45 12.81
N SER A 70 9.15 -16.70 13.06
CA SER A 70 7.81 -17.24 13.34
C SER A 70 6.95 -17.42 12.08
N ALA A 71 7.43 -16.92 10.95
CA ALA A 71 6.80 -16.96 9.64
C ALA A 71 7.81 -17.44 8.59
N PRO A 72 7.38 -17.83 7.37
CA PRO A 72 8.28 -18.19 6.28
C PRO A 72 9.36 -17.12 6.05
N TYR A 73 10.59 -17.56 5.77
CA TYR A 73 11.74 -16.67 5.56
C TYR A 73 11.44 -15.59 4.50
N GLU A 74 10.73 -15.96 3.43
CA GLU A 74 10.39 -15.06 2.34
C GLU A 74 9.56 -13.85 2.81
N HIS A 75 8.59 -14.05 3.71
CA HIS A 75 7.80 -12.94 4.27
C HIS A 75 8.68 -12.00 5.08
N TRP A 76 9.61 -12.55 5.87
CA TRP A 76 10.56 -11.77 6.65
C TRP A 76 11.56 -11.01 5.76
N LEU A 77 12.03 -11.63 4.68
CA LEU A 77 12.87 -11.01 3.66
C LEU A 77 12.17 -9.79 3.03
N TYR A 78 10.93 -9.96 2.57
CA TYR A 78 10.17 -8.87 1.96
C TYR A 78 9.79 -7.76 2.95
N ARG A 79 9.66 -8.08 4.25
CA ARG A 79 9.55 -7.05 5.29
C ARG A 79 10.80 -6.18 5.39
N ILE A 80 12.00 -6.76 5.31
CA ILE A 80 13.24 -5.98 5.30
C ILE A 80 13.34 -5.18 4.00
N ALA A 81 13.02 -5.82 2.86
CA ALA A 81 13.08 -5.20 1.53
C ALA A 81 12.14 -3.99 1.41
N SER A 82 10.91 -4.12 1.90
CA SER A 82 9.94 -3.01 1.93
C SER A 82 10.45 -1.86 2.81
N ASN A 83 11.00 -2.15 4.00
CA ASN A 83 11.59 -1.13 4.88
C ASN A 83 12.76 -0.37 4.23
N CYS A 84 13.60 -1.05 3.44
CA CYS A 84 14.65 -0.40 2.64
C CYS A 84 14.05 0.53 1.59
N LEU A 85 13.06 0.05 0.82
CA LEU A 85 12.36 0.86 -0.20
C LEU A 85 11.72 2.12 0.38
N ILE A 86 11.03 1.97 1.52
CA ILE A 86 10.41 3.09 2.24
C ILE A 86 11.47 4.09 2.67
N SER A 87 12.59 3.60 3.20
CA SER A 87 13.70 4.44 3.64
C SER A 87 14.36 5.18 2.47
N PHE A 88 14.50 4.52 1.32
CA PHE A 88 14.99 5.11 0.07
C PHE A 88 14.10 6.28 -0.38
N TYR A 89 12.78 6.07 -0.41
CA TYR A 89 11.84 7.13 -0.76
C TYR A 89 11.71 8.22 0.31
N SER A 90 11.79 7.88 1.60
CA SER A 90 11.73 8.86 2.70
C SER A 90 12.96 9.77 2.71
N ARG A 91 14.16 9.25 2.39
CA ARG A 91 15.40 10.05 2.28
C ARG A 91 15.34 11.06 1.15
N ALA A 92 14.64 10.75 0.05
CA ALA A 92 14.41 11.69 -1.04
C ALA A 92 13.48 12.86 -0.67
N TYR A 93 12.71 12.76 0.43
CA TYR A 93 11.61 13.68 0.76
C TYR A 93 11.64 14.21 2.21
N ARG A 94 12.81 14.28 2.87
CA ARG A 94 12.92 14.90 4.21
C ARG A 94 12.70 16.42 4.17
N THR A 95 11.45 16.86 4.04
CA THR A 95 10.97 18.17 4.48
C THR A 95 9.48 18.06 4.78
N ALA A 96 9.15 17.81 6.05
CA ALA A 96 7.87 18.06 6.74
C ALA A 96 7.44 16.87 7.62
N GLU A 97 7.75 16.96 8.91
CA GLU A 97 7.05 16.24 9.97
C GLU A 97 5.86 17.10 10.43
N THR A 98 4.70 16.50 10.74
CA THR A 98 3.78 16.94 11.83
C THR A 98 2.60 15.97 12.03
N PRO A 99 1.83 16.04 13.15
CA PRO A 99 1.67 14.90 14.05
C PRO A 99 0.25 14.32 14.11
N PHE A 100 0.17 13.20 14.82
CA PHE A 100 -0.99 12.41 15.20
C PHE A 100 -2.09 13.25 15.88
N ALA A 101 -3.30 13.23 15.32
CA ALA A 101 -4.52 13.68 16.00
C ALA A 101 -5.59 12.59 15.87
N ALA A 102 -6.11 12.20 17.04
CA ALA A 102 -7.17 11.23 17.22
C ALA A 102 -8.44 11.67 16.49
N LEU A 103 -9.06 10.74 15.75
CA LEU A 103 -10.46 10.80 15.42
C LEU A 103 -11.08 9.43 15.71
N ASP A 104 -12.20 9.53 16.41
CA ASP A 104 -13.00 8.51 17.06
C ASP A 104 -13.42 7.33 16.17
N GLN A 105 -13.59 6.22 16.90
CA GLN A 105 -14.34 4.97 16.70
C GLN A 105 -14.78 4.60 15.27
N PRO A 106 -14.41 3.38 14.79
CA PRO A 106 -14.92 2.84 13.54
C PRO A 106 -16.32 2.26 13.78
N ASP A 107 -17.36 3.01 13.40
CA ASP A 107 -18.65 2.38 13.11
C ASP A 107 -18.48 1.50 11.87
N ALA A 108 -19.04 0.30 11.96
CA ALA A 108 -18.93 -0.79 11.01
C ALA A 108 -19.19 -0.33 9.57
N VAL A 109 -18.14 -0.37 8.74
CA VAL A 109 -18.25 -0.28 7.28
C VAL A 109 -17.96 -1.67 6.74
N ASP A 110 -18.99 -2.28 6.16
CA ASP A 110 -19.02 -3.66 5.70
C ASP A 110 -17.94 -3.91 4.62
N GLU A 111 -17.16 -4.98 4.79
CA GLU A 111 -15.90 -5.27 4.09
C GLU A 111 -16.07 -5.69 2.61
N LEU A 112 -17.28 -5.71 2.07
CA LEU A 112 -17.60 -6.39 0.80
C LEU A 112 -17.88 -5.49 -0.41
N GLN A 113 -17.69 -4.16 -0.32
CA GLN A 113 -18.27 -3.25 -1.32
C GLN A 113 -17.28 -2.30 -2.01
N GLN A 114 -15.97 -2.44 -1.81
CA GLN A 114 -14.98 -1.51 -2.37
C GLN A 114 -14.21 -2.05 -3.60
N GLU A 115 -14.59 -3.19 -4.16
CA GLU A 115 -13.83 -3.89 -5.21
C GLU A 115 -13.74 -3.12 -6.55
N SER A 116 -14.76 -2.34 -6.93
CA SER A 116 -14.83 -1.68 -8.25
C SER A 116 -13.74 -0.63 -8.48
N PHE A 117 -13.55 0.29 -7.52
CA PHE A 117 -12.48 1.29 -7.62
C PHE A 117 -11.09 0.63 -7.53
N GLU A 118 -10.94 -0.38 -6.68
CA GLU A 118 -9.69 -1.12 -6.51
C GLU A 118 -9.27 -1.86 -7.77
N ALA A 119 -10.19 -2.59 -8.40
CA ALA A 119 -9.94 -3.27 -9.66
C ALA A 119 -9.51 -2.30 -10.76
N SER A 120 -10.19 -1.14 -10.89
CA SER A 120 -9.84 -0.12 -11.90
C SER A 120 -8.50 0.59 -11.61
N LEU A 121 -8.20 0.85 -10.34
CA LEU A 121 -6.91 1.40 -9.91
C LEU A 121 -5.79 0.42 -10.27
N LEU A 122 -5.98 -0.88 -10.02
CA LEU A 122 -5.03 -1.93 -10.34
C LEU A 122 -4.84 -2.14 -11.86
N GLU A 123 -5.90 -2.01 -12.64
CA GLU A 123 -5.87 -2.18 -14.10
C GLU A 123 -5.14 -1.02 -14.82
N ARG A 124 -5.31 0.22 -14.32
CA ARG A 124 -4.64 1.41 -14.88
C ARG A 124 -3.19 1.63 -14.45
N ILE A 125 -2.70 0.85 -13.48
CA ILE A 125 -1.28 0.79 -13.13
C ILE A 125 -0.40 0.28 -14.29
N ALA A 126 -1.01 -0.15 -15.41
CA ALA A 126 -0.29 -0.53 -16.63
C ALA A 126 0.40 0.65 -17.37
N ASP A 127 -0.03 1.91 -17.17
CA ASP A 127 0.65 3.09 -17.74
C ASP A 127 1.64 3.71 -16.74
N GLU A 128 2.93 3.74 -17.10
CA GLU A 128 4.02 4.21 -16.22
C GLU A 128 3.82 5.67 -15.76
N GLN A 129 3.24 6.53 -16.61
CA GLN A 129 3.01 7.93 -16.28
C GLN A 129 1.87 8.09 -15.27
N THR A 130 0.75 7.39 -15.50
CA THR A 130 -0.39 7.34 -14.58
C THR A 130 0.02 6.75 -13.23
N GLN A 131 0.84 5.71 -13.22
CA GLN A 131 1.37 5.09 -12.01
C GLN A 131 2.25 6.07 -11.21
N ALA A 132 3.15 6.80 -11.87
CA ALA A 132 4.01 7.79 -11.21
C ALA A 132 3.20 8.94 -10.60
N GLN A 133 2.16 9.41 -11.30
CA GLN A 133 1.28 10.47 -10.80
C GLN A 133 0.43 9.99 -9.62
N LEU A 134 -0.16 8.80 -9.70
CA LEU A 134 -0.92 8.20 -8.59
C LEU A 134 -0.02 8.00 -7.36
N TYR A 135 1.21 7.52 -7.57
CA TYR A 135 2.18 7.37 -6.50
C TYR A 135 2.49 8.72 -5.83
N ALA A 136 2.67 9.79 -6.61
CA ALA A 136 2.87 11.14 -6.08
C ALA A 136 1.65 11.62 -5.25
N ILE A 137 0.42 11.34 -5.69
CA ILE A 137 -0.80 11.66 -4.94
C ILE A 137 -0.81 10.91 -3.60
N VAL A 138 -0.58 9.58 -3.63
CA VAL A 138 -0.50 8.76 -2.41
C VAL A 138 0.57 9.30 -1.46
N GLN A 139 1.72 9.74 -1.97
CA GLN A 139 2.75 10.38 -1.16
C GLN A 139 2.30 11.70 -0.53
N GLN A 140 1.52 12.50 -1.25
CA GLN A 140 1.06 13.81 -0.80
C GLN A 140 0.01 13.70 0.31
N VAL A 141 -0.93 12.76 0.19
CA VAL A 141 -2.13 12.74 1.06
C VAL A 141 -2.09 11.68 2.16
N CYS A 142 -1.33 10.60 1.98
CA CYS A 142 -1.30 9.48 2.92
C CYS A 142 -0.09 9.53 3.87
N SER A 143 -0.30 9.13 5.12
CA SER A 143 0.74 8.89 6.11
C SER A 143 1.60 7.68 5.74
N ASP A 144 2.81 7.57 6.29
CA ASP A 144 3.72 6.43 6.08
C ASP A 144 3.06 5.08 6.33
N ALA A 145 2.23 4.96 7.36
CA ALA A 145 1.52 3.72 7.65
C ALA A 145 0.49 3.39 6.55
N GLU A 146 -0.33 4.37 6.15
CA GLU A 146 -1.31 4.21 5.07
C GLU A 146 -0.64 3.90 3.74
N ARG A 147 0.46 4.58 3.40
CA ARG A 147 1.24 4.35 2.18
C ARG A 147 1.74 2.91 2.09
N ARG A 148 2.32 2.40 3.19
CA ARG A 148 2.83 1.03 3.26
C ARG A 148 1.72 -0.01 3.09
N VAL A 149 0.61 0.20 3.80
CA VAL A 149 -0.54 -0.70 3.75
C VAL A 149 -1.21 -0.69 2.38
N LEU A 150 -1.50 0.49 1.81
CA LEU A 150 -2.07 0.62 0.47
C LEU A 150 -1.19 -0.03 -0.59
N TRP A 151 0.12 0.19 -0.48
CA TRP A 151 1.07 -0.34 -1.44
C TRP A 151 1.10 -1.88 -1.39
N LEU A 152 1.17 -2.48 -0.18
CA LEU A 152 1.11 -3.94 -0.04
C LEU A 152 -0.24 -4.51 -0.50
N HIS A 153 -1.34 -3.84 -0.18
CA HIS A 153 -2.69 -4.24 -0.61
C HIS A 153 -2.82 -4.22 -2.13
N ALA A 154 -2.24 -3.22 -2.79
CA ALA A 154 -2.21 -3.13 -4.25
C ALA A 154 -1.36 -4.23 -4.91
N GLN A 155 -0.57 -4.99 -4.16
CA GLN A 155 0.15 -6.18 -4.65
C GLN A 155 -0.65 -7.48 -4.45
N GLN A 156 -1.95 -7.38 -4.13
CA GLN A 156 -2.84 -8.52 -3.85
C GLN A 156 -2.43 -9.35 -2.63
N GLU A 157 -1.66 -8.76 -1.71
CA GLU A 157 -1.38 -9.38 -0.40
C GLU A 157 -2.64 -9.34 0.46
N ARG A 158 -2.95 -10.45 1.16
CA ARG A 158 -4.10 -10.51 2.07
C ARG A 158 -3.86 -9.61 3.27
N LEU A 159 -4.93 -9.01 3.81
CA LEU A 159 -4.85 -8.07 4.93
C LEU A 159 -4.19 -8.68 6.18
N GLU A 160 -4.38 -9.97 6.41
CA GLU A 160 -3.73 -10.73 7.49
C GLU A 160 -2.22 -10.82 7.29
N ASP A 161 -1.77 -11.04 6.05
CA ASP A 161 -0.36 -11.15 5.71
C ASP A 161 0.31 -9.77 5.81
N ILE A 162 -0.37 -8.71 5.36
CA ILE A 162 0.08 -7.32 5.54
C ILE A 162 0.23 -6.98 7.03
N ALA A 163 -0.70 -7.42 7.87
CA ALA A 163 -0.65 -7.21 9.31
C ALA A 163 0.59 -7.87 9.92
N GLN A 164 0.88 -9.11 9.54
CA GLN A 164 2.11 -9.81 9.95
C GLN A 164 3.37 -9.14 9.42
N MET A 165 3.40 -8.74 8.15
CA MET A 165 4.53 -8.07 7.51
C MET A 165 4.85 -6.74 8.20
N LEU A 166 3.84 -5.97 8.60
CA LEU A 166 4.04 -4.66 9.22
C LEU A 166 4.07 -4.68 10.76
N GLY A 167 3.87 -5.85 11.38
CA GLY A 167 3.76 -5.97 12.84
C GLY A 167 2.56 -5.20 13.41
N MET A 168 1.49 -5.09 12.62
CA MET A 168 0.24 -4.42 12.98
C MET A 168 -0.83 -5.47 13.30
N ASN A 169 -1.90 -5.07 13.98
CA ASN A 169 -3.10 -5.91 14.03
C ASN A 169 -3.89 -5.74 12.72
N ALA A 170 -4.69 -6.76 12.35
CA ALA A 170 -5.44 -6.76 11.09
C ALA A 170 -6.48 -5.62 11.00
N ALA A 171 -7.08 -5.21 12.14
CA ALA A 171 -8.03 -4.10 12.16
C ALA A 171 -7.35 -2.75 11.86
N THR A 172 -6.10 -2.57 12.29
CA THR A 172 -5.27 -1.39 12.00
C THR A 172 -4.90 -1.35 10.52
N VAL A 173 -4.54 -2.49 9.93
CA VAL A 173 -4.30 -2.57 8.48
C VAL A 173 -5.54 -2.19 7.70
N ARG A 174 -6.71 -2.77 8.02
CA ARG A 174 -7.98 -2.41 7.39
C ARG A 174 -8.30 -0.93 7.49
N THR A 175 -8.12 -0.37 8.68
CA THR A 175 -8.29 1.08 8.92
C THR A 175 -7.35 1.91 8.04
N HIS A 176 -6.09 1.49 7.88
CA HIS A 176 -5.12 2.17 7.03
C HIS A 176 -5.46 2.07 5.53
N VAL A 177 -5.92 0.91 5.04
CA VAL A 177 -6.42 0.78 3.66
C VAL A 177 -7.56 1.76 3.44
N MET A 178 -8.60 1.68 4.28
CA MET A 178 -9.80 2.51 4.15
C MET A 178 -9.47 4.00 4.17
N ARG A 179 -8.69 4.46 5.17
CA ARG A 179 -8.31 5.87 5.30
C ARG A 179 -7.45 6.35 4.15
N GLY A 180 -6.47 5.54 3.74
CA GLY A 180 -5.61 5.85 2.62
C GLY A 180 -6.42 6.02 1.32
N ARG A 181 -7.34 5.09 1.04
CA ARG A 181 -8.23 5.16 -0.13
C ARG A 181 -9.13 6.39 -0.10
N ALA A 182 -9.74 6.68 1.06
CA ALA A 182 -10.60 7.85 1.23
C ALA A 182 -9.85 9.16 0.91
N LYS A 183 -8.58 9.26 1.34
CA LYS A 183 -7.73 10.42 1.07
C LYS A 183 -7.38 10.56 -0.41
N VAL A 184 -7.01 9.45 -1.06
CA VAL A 184 -6.69 9.44 -2.50
C VAL A 184 -7.93 9.81 -3.31
N LEU A 185 -9.08 9.19 -3.01
CA LEU A 185 -10.31 9.45 -3.77
C LEU A 185 -10.83 10.87 -3.55
N ALA A 186 -10.78 11.40 -2.32
CA ALA A 186 -11.08 12.80 -2.04
C ALA A 186 -10.20 13.75 -2.86
N TYR A 187 -8.90 13.45 -2.95
CA TYR A 187 -7.98 14.23 -3.78
C TYR A 187 -8.35 14.15 -5.26
N LEU A 188 -8.67 12.96 -5.78
CA LEU A 188 -9.08 12.79 -7.17
C LEU A 188 -10.37 13.56 -7.48
N ILE A 189 -11.38 13.47 -6.62
CA ILE A 189 -12.62 14.24 -6.75
C ILE A 189 -12.36 15.75 -6.73
N GLN A 190 -11.38 16.22 -5.96
CA GLN A 190 -11.11 17.65 -5.85
C GLN A 190 -10.24 18.20 -6.98
N HIS A 191 -9.27 17.43 -7.46
CA HIS A 191 -8.18 17.94 -8.30
C HIS A 191 -7.98 17.20 -9.62
N LYS A 192 -8.58 16.01 -9.78
CA LYS A 192 -8.37 15.11 -10.91
C LYS A 192 -9.68 14.42 -11.31
N ARG A 193 -10.80 15.15 -11.41
CA ARG A 193 -12.10 14.55 -11.76
C ARG A 193 -12.09 13.89 -13.12
N GLU A 194 -11.29 14.40 -14.04
CA GLU A 194 -11.07 13.82 -15.36
C GLU A 194 -10.54 12.38 -15.28
N TRP A 195 -9.80 12.03 -14.21
CA TRP A 195 -9.39 10.65 -13.97
C TRP A 195 -10.56 9.75 -13.56
N LEU A 196 -11.66 10.32 -13.07
CA LEU A 196 -12.84 9.56 -12.63
C LEU A 196 -13.94 9.53 -13.69
N GLY A 197 -13.68 10.05 -14.90
CA GLY A 197 -14.71 10.26 -15.93
C GLY A 197 -15.44 11.60 -15.86
N GLY A 198 -14.85 12.58 -15.18
CA GLY A 198 -15.36 13.95 -15.07
C GLY A 198 -16.52 14.10 -14.07
N ASP A 199 -17.18 15.26 -14.13
CA ASP A 199 -18.31 15.59 -13.25
C ASP A 199 -19.49 14.63 -13.43
N ASP A 200 -19.72 14.17 -14.66
CA ASP A 200 -20.81 13.27 -15.01
C ASP A 200 -20.66 11.90 -14.32
N ALA A 201 -19.43 11.39 -14.17
CA ALA A 201 -19.19 10.14 -13.48
C ALA A 201 -19.42 10.27 -11.95
N VAL A 202 -19.01 11.39 -11.36
CA VAL A 202 -19.29 11.69 -9.95
C VAL A 202 -20.80 11.82 -9.72
N GLN A 203 -21.51 12.48 -10.61
CA GLN A 203 -22.97 12.61 -10.53
C GLN A 203 -23.69 11.26 -10.66
N ARG A 204 -23.29 10.42 -11.63
CA ARG A 204 -23.80 9.04 -11.78
C ARG A 204 -23.54 8.20 -10.52
N ALA A 205 -22.38 8.35 -9.89
CA ALA A 205 -22.06 7.66 -8.64
C ALA A 205 -22.98 8.08 -7.49
N ILE A 206 -23.34 9.37 -7.39
CA ILE A 206 -24.29 9.88 -6.40
C ILE A 206 -25.70 9.32 -6.65
N GLU A 207 -26.14 9.28 -7.90
CA GLU A 207 -27.43 8.72 -8.30
C GLU A 207 -27.52 7.22 -8.01
N GLN A 208 -26.46 6.48 -8.28
CA GLN A 208 -26.40 5.04 -7.99
C GLN A 208 -26.40 4.77 -6.47
N LEU A 209 -25.68 5.56 -5.68
CA LEU A 209 -25.74 5.50 -4.22
C LEU A 209 -27.17 5.70 -3.70
N ALA A 210 -27.89 6.68 -4.25
CA ALA A 210 -29.29 6.92 -3.92
C ALA A 210 -30.21 5.77 -4.32
N SER A 211 -29.96 5.15 -5.48
CA SER A 211 -30.72 3.97 -5.94
C SER A 211 -30.52 2.75 -5.03
N ASP A 212 -29.35 2.60 -4.42
CA ASP A 212 -29.03 1.52 -3.48
C ASP A 212 -29.60 1.79 -2.06
N GLY A 213 -30.34 2.89 -1.87
CA GLY A 213 -31.00 3.25 -0.60
C GLY A 213 -30.10 4.00 0.39
N GLU A 214 -28.88 4.34 -0.01
CA GLU A 214 -27.96 5.15 0.77
C GLU A 214 -28.01 6.62 0.35
N SER A 215 -27.55 7.54 1.20
CA SER A 215 -27.44 8.94 0.79
C SER A 215 -26.28 9.67 1.44
N LEU A 216 -25.82 10.68 0.73
CA LEU A 216 -24.91 11.68 1.28
C LEU A 216 -25.71 12.63 2.17
N SER A 217 -25.20 12.84 3.39
CA SER A 217 -25.66 13.90 4.28
C SER A 217 -25.44 15.27 3.63
N PRO A 218 -26.17 16.33 4.06
CA PRO A 218 -25.95 17.68 3.55
C PRO A 218 -24.47 18.14 3.56
N PRO A 219 -23.69 18.00 4.66
CA PRO A 219 -22.30 18.44 4.66
C PRO A 219 -21.41 17.62 3.71
N GLU A 220 -21.69 16.33 3.51
CA GLU A 220 -20.97 15.49 2.54
C GLU A 220 -21.24 15.94 1.10
N ARG A 221 -22.47 16.31 0.76
CA ARG A 221 -22.80 16.85 -0.58
C ARG A 221 -22.16 18.21 -0.81
N ASP A 222 -22.25 19.10 0.17
CA ASP A 222 -21.66 20.44 0.07
C ASP A 222 -20.14 20.34 -0.12
N ALA A 223 -19.48 19.41 0.57
CA ALA A 223 -18.06 19.15 0.42
C ALA A 223 -17.66 18.65 -0.98
N LEU A 224 -18.56 18.02 -1.74
CA LEU A 224 -18.26 17.62 -3.12
C LEU A 224 -18.24 18.81 -4.08
N HIS A 225 -18.92 19.92 -3.79
CA HIS A 225 -19.03 21.06 -4.70
C HIS A 225 -18.26 22.30 -4.23
N ALA A 226 -17.83 22.34 -2.97
CA ALA A 226 -17.11 23.48 -2.43
C ALA A 226 -15.69 23.61 -3.00
N GLU A 227 -15.26 24.84 -3.33
CA GLU A 227 -13.88 25.14 -3.74
C GLU A 227 -12.86 24.82 -2.63
N ARG A 228 -13.28 24.96 -1.36
CA ARG A 228 -12.49 24.64 -0.17
C ARG A 228 -13.31 23.78 0.80
N PRO A 229 -13.41 22.47 0.52
CA PRO A 229 -14.28 21.60 1.27
C PRO A 229 -13.70 21.24 2.64
N ASN A 230 -14.60 20.93 3.58
CA ASN A 230 -14.20 20.24 4.81
C ASN A 230 -13.66 18.86 4.42
N GLN A 231 -12.38 18.61 4.70
CA GLN A 231 -11.69 17.40 4.28
C GLN A 231 -12.24 16.14 4.95
N THR A 232 -12.85 16.26 6.14
CA THR A 232 -13.49 15.12 6.80
C THR A 232 -14.77 14.71 6.06
N ASP A 233 -15.61 15.69 5.72
CA ASP A 233 -16.87 15.44 5.01
C ASP A 233 -16.61 14.97 3.57
N LEU A 234 -15.63 15.55 2.89
CA LEU A 234 -15.21 15.11 1.56
C LEU A 234 -14.72 13.66 1.56
N ARG A 235 -13.92 13.25 2.57
CA ARG A 235 -13.43 11.86 2.67
C ARG A 235 -14.57 10.88 2.96
N ARG A 236 -15.55 11.26 3.77
CA ARG A 236 -16.75 10.45 4.02
C ARG A 236 -17.60 10.30 2.75
N ALA A 237 -17.82 11.40 2.02
CA ALA A 237 -18.49 11.37 0.73
C ALA A 237 -17.75 10.47 -0.27
N ALA A 238 -16.44 10.63 -0.38
CA ALA A 238 -15.58 9.82 -1.25
C ALA A 238 -15.70 8.32 -0.92
N LEU A 239 -15.65 7.94 0.36
CA LEU A 239 -15.81 6.54 0.79
C LEU A 239 -17.13 5.93 0.33
N LYS A 240 -18.26 6.65 0.46
CA LYS A 240 -19.57 6.18 0.01
C LYS A 240 -19.64 6.04 -1.52
N LEU A 241 -18.97 6.95 -2.24
CA LEU A 241 -18.94 6.93 -3.71
C LEU A 241 -17.93 5.91 -4.28
N ALA A 242 -16.98 5.43 -3.47
CA ALA A 242 -15.91 4.54 -3.92
C ALA A 242 -16.41 3.25 -4.59
N LYS A 243 -17.61 2.77 -4.24
CA LYS A 243 -18.23 1.60 -4.87
C LYS A 243 -18.60 1.84 -6.34
N TYR A 244 -18.93 3.08 -6.70
CA TYR A 244 -19.48 3.44 -8.01
C TYR A 244 -18.49 4.18 -8.92
N LEU A 245 -17.42 4.73 -8.33
CA LEU A 245 -16.37 5.41 -9.07
C LEU A 245 -15.34 4.43 -9.63
N ARG A 246 -14.87 4.73 -10.84
CA ARG A 246 -13.78 4.04 -11.53
C ARG A 246 -12.81 5.06 -12.08
N ILE A 247 -11.57 4.66 -12.25
CA ILE A 247 -10.56 5.52 -12.85
C ILE A 247 -10.60 5.28 -14.37
N GLU A 248 -10.96 6.28 -15.19
CA GLU A 248 -11.17 6.24 -16.67
C GLU A 248 -9.96 6.55 -17.55
#